data_AF-A0A950C3H9-F1
#
_entry.id   AF-A0A950C3H9-F1
#
_cell.length_a   1.000
_cell.length_b   1.000
_cell.length_c   1.000
_cell.angle_alpha   90.00
_cell.angle_beta   90.00
_cell.angle_gamma   90.00
#
_symmetry.space_group_name_H-M   'P 1'
#
loop_
_entity.id
_entity.type
_entity.pdbx_description
1 polymer ?
#
loop_
_entity_poly.entity_id
_entity_poly.type
_entity_poly.pdbx_seq_one_letter_code
_entity_poly.pdbx_strand_id
1 'polypeptide(L)'
;ADIYVNANGGRPIQYHPVPPGTPTWGAAWKQAVAKWYRHAFYASAQGGVQAYRGNYLDLDPTYRDAYGLPLLRMTFNWGPHELRQSQYMAGILSKLGKMLGASPLAMSQLKGNYTTQIYQTTHNTGGAIMGASPESSVVNAYLQSWDVPNLFVIGANAFPQNAGYNPTGTVGALAYRTANAVLKRYVKRPGPLVG
;
A
#
# COMPACT_ATOMS: atom_id res chain seq x y z
N ALA A 1 -2.38 9.20 9.26
CA ALA A 1 -1.42 8.17 9.70
C ALA A 1 -2.16 7.36 10.73
N ASP A 2 -2.47 6.12 10.39
CA ASP A 2 -3.46 5.35 11.12
C ASP A 2 -2.76 4.23 11.86
N ILE A 3 -3.03 4.14 13.15
CA ILE A 3 -2.56 3.04 14.00
C ILE A 3 -3.73 2.09 14.13
N TYR A 4 -3.51 0.84 13.75
CA TYR A 4 -4.51 -0.20 13.91
C TYR A 4 -3.86 -1.41 14.56
N VAL A 5 -4.64 -2.03 15.44
CA VAL A 5 -4.31 -3.32 16.05
C VAL A 5 -5.10 -4.35 15.26
N ASN A 6 -4.40 -5.30 14.63
CA ASN A 6 -5.05 -6.33 13.85
C ASN A 6 -5.00 -7.67 14.61
N ALA A 7 -6.17 -8.24 14.85
CA ALA A 7 -6.32 -9.60 15.34
C ALA A 7 -6.73 -10.52 14.18
N ASN A 8 -5.79 -10.84 13.29
CA ASN A 8 -6.03 -11.68 12.10
C ASN A 8 -6.41 -13.15 12.40
N GLY A 9 -6.63 -13.51 13.66
CA GLY A 9 -6.62 -14.90 14.14
C GLY A 9 -5.23 -15.53 14.02
N GLY A 10 -4.90 -16.47 14.90
CA GLY A 10 -3.64 -17.19 14.79
C GLY A 10 -3.73 -18.24 13.70
N ARG A 11 -3.46 -17.83 12.45
CA ARG A 11 -3.40 -18.75 11.29
C ARG A 11 -2.45 -19.92 11.63
N PRO A 12 -2.88 -21.19 11.54
CA PRO A 12 -2.17 -22.34 12.10
C PRO A 12 -0.72 -22.54 11.62
N ILE A 13 -0.32 -21.93 10.51
CA ILE A 13 1.03 -22.01 9.95
C ILE A 13 1.77 -20.68 10.09
N GLN A 14 1.09 -19.56 9.86
CA GLN A 14 1.73 -18.25 9.76
C GLN A 14 1.97 -17.57 11.11
N TYR A 15 1.31 -18.00 12.20
CA TYR A 15 1.36 -17.26 13.46
C TYR A 15 1.76 -18.12 14.66
N HIS A 16 3.05 -18.02 15.02
CA HIS A 16 3.67 -18.71 16.15
C HIS A 16 4.61 -17.75 16.88
N PRO A 17 4.08 -16.73 17.58
CA PRO A 17 4.90 -15.72 18.23
C PRO A 17 5.70 -16.35 19.36
N VAL A 18 7.02 -16.22 19.31
CA VAL A 18 7.93 -16.71 20.35
C VAL A 18 9.04 -15.67 20.60
N PRO A 19 9.60 -15.60 21.81
CA PRO A 19 10.75 -14.74 22.12
C PRO A 19 11.95 -15.00 21.21
N PRO A 20 12.74 -13.96 20.89
CA PRO A 20 14.03 -14.12 20.23
C PRO A 20 14.91 -15.16 20.94
N GLY A 21 15.62 -15.99 20.17
CA GLY A 21 16.45 -17.08 20.70
C GLY A 21 15.70 -18.38 20.97
N THR A 22 14.36 -18.42 20.84
CA THR A 22 13.62 -19.69 20.86
C THR A 22 14.05 -20.56 19.68
N PRO A 23 14.33 -21.87 19.87
CA PRO A 23 14.60 -22.80 18.78
C PRO A 23 13.48 -22.76 17.73
N THR A 24 13.81 -22.94 16.46
CA THR A 24 12.83 -22.90 15.37
C THR A 24 12.04 -24.20 15.20
N TRP A 25 12.42 -25.26 15.91
CA TRP A 25 11.78 -26.57 15.87
C TRP A 25 11.99 -27.35 17.18
N GLY A 26 11.30 -28.48 17.32
CA GLY A 26 11.48 -29.40 18.46
C GLY A 26 10.61 -29.07 19.69
N ALA A 27 10.88 -29.76 20.80
CA ALA A 27 10.02 -29.69 22.00
C ALA A 27 10.04 -28.30 22.65
N ALA A 28 11.20 -27.66 22.72
CA ALA A 28 11.36 -26.31 23.26
C ALA A 28 10.56 -25.27 22.46
N TRP A 29 10.57 -25.36 21.12
CA TRP A 29 9.75 -24.51 20.26
C TRP A 29 8.25 -24.70 20.54
N LYS A 30 7.77 -25.95 20.58
CA LYS A 30 6.36 -26.26 20.85
C LYS A 30 5.89 -25.71 22.20
N GLN A 31 6.72 -25.83 23.23
CA GLN A 31 6.44 -25.28 24.57
C GLN A 31 6.37 -23.75 24.55
N ALA A 32 7.29 -23.09 23.84
CA ALA A 32 7.27 -21.64 23.69
C ALA A 32 6.02 -21.17 22.94
N VAL A 33 5.67 -21.80 21.81
CA VAL A 33 4.45 -21.49 21.07
C VAL A 33 3.22 -21.63 21.95
N ALA A 34 3.06 -22.75 22.65
CA ALA A 34 1.92 -22.99 23.53
C ALA A 34 1.80 -21.91 24.63
N LYS A 35 2.94 -21.50 25.21
CA LYS A 35 3.00 -20.44 26.22
C LYS A 35 2.62 -19.07 25.66
N TRP A 36 3.16 -18.69 24.49
CA TRP A 36 3.09 -17.30 24.01
C TRP A 36 1.94 -17.02 23.05
N TYR A 37 1.30 -18.04 22.48
CA TYR A 37 0.25 -17.88 21.48
C TYR A 37 -0.90 -16.95 21.94
N ARG A 38 -1.25 -16.96 23.23
CA ARG A 38 -2.30 -16.11 23.82
C ARG A 38 -1.78 -14.88 24.55
N HIS A 39 -0.48 -14.63 24.52
CA HIS A 39 0.20 -13.55 25.27
C HIS A 39 1.03 -12.64 24.35
N ALA A 40 0.74 -12.67 23.05
CA ALA A 40 1.36 -11.83 22.06
C ALA A 40 0.29 -11.17 21.20
N PHE A 41 0.59 -9.98 20.71
CA PHE A 41 -0.22 -9.25 19.74
C PHE A 41 0.68 -8.56 18.74
N TYR A 42 0.10 -8.21 17.59
CA TYR A 42 0.77 -7.41 16.56
C TYR A 42 0.14 -6.03 16.52
N ALA A 43 0.97 -5.00 16.67
CA ALA A 43 0.58 -3.61 16.48
C ALA A 43 1.41 -3.03 15.33
N SER A 44 0.73 -2.31 14.43
CA SER A 44 1.38 -1.67 13.28
C SER A 44 0.78 -0.31 13.01
N ALA A 45 1.55 0.51 12.31
CA ALA A 45 1.09 1.79 11.81
C ALA A 45 1.29 1.82 10.30
N GLN A 46 0.31 2.36 9.59
CA GLN A 46 0.43 2.66 8.18
C GLN A 46 0.51 4.18 7.99
N GLY A 47 1.39 4.57 7.08
CA GLY A 47 1.62 5.96 6.72
C GLY A 47 1.54 6.15 5.22
N GLY A 48 1.31 7.38 4.79
CA GLY A 48 1.31 7.72 3.37
C GLY A 48 2.72 7.93 2.84
N VAL A 49 2.85 7.82 1.52
CA VAL A 49 4.01 8.30 0.76
C VAL A 49 3.54 9.51 -0.03
N GLN A 50 4.26 10.63 0.10
CA GLN A 50 3.95 11.81 -0.71
C GLN A 50 4.17 11.55 -2.21
N ALA A 51 3.39 12.21 -3.05
CA ALA A 51 3.59 12.17 -4.49
C ALA A 51 4.87 12.92 -4.88
N TYR A 52 5.88 12.18 -5.35
CA TYR A 52 7.14 12.73 -5.83
C TYR A 52 7.29 12.49 -7.33
N ARG A 53 7.65 13.52 -8.09
CA ARG A 53 7.97 13.38 -9.53
C ARG A 53 9.11 12.40 -9.78
N GLY A 54 10.08 12.31 -8.86
CA GLY A 54 11.20 11.37 -8.95
C GLY A 54 10.83 9.92 -8.65
N ASN A 55 9.63 9.65 -8.13
CA ASN A 55 9.14 8.29 -7.91
C ASN A 55 8.18 7.91 -9.03
N TYR A 56 8.58 6.96 -9.88
CA TYR A 56 7.81 6.57 -11.05
C TYR A 56 8.07 5.12 -11.45
N LEU A 57 7.18 4.63 -12.31
CA LEU A 57 7.30 3.35 -12.97
C LEU A 57 7.42 3.60 -14.48
N ASP A 58 8.31 2.88 -15.14
CA ASP A 58 8.47 2.91 -16.59
C ASP A 58 8.73 1.51 -17.15
N LEU A 59 8.83 1.41 -18.47
CA LEU A 59 9.05 0.14 -19.15
C LEU A 59 10.53 -0.03 -19.47
N ASP A 60 11.07 -1.21 -19.18
CA ASP A 60 12.46 -1.55 -19.47
C ASP A 60 12.67 -1.68 -20.98
N PRO A 61 13.65 -0.97 -21.57
CA PRO A 61 13.87 -1.00 -23.02
C PRO A 61 14.56 -2.27 -23.52
N THR A 62 15.12 -3.09 -22.62
CA THR A 62 15.97 -4.23 -22.95
C THR A 62 15.34 -5.55 -22.53
N TYR A 63 14.86 -5.62 -21.29
CA TYR A 63 14.34 -6.85 -20.72
C TYR A 63 12.83 -6.99 -20.90
N ARG A 64 12.40 -8.21 -21.21
CA ARG A 64 11.01 -8.57 -21.44
C ARG A 64 10.60 -9.72 -20.52
N ASP A 65 9.31 -9.81 -20.23
CA ASP A 65 8.73 -10.96 -19.54
C ASP A 65 8.60 -12.18 -20.46
N ALA A 66 8.07 -13.27 -19.92
CA ALA A 66 7.83 -14.51 -20.65
C ALA A 66 6.83 -14.37 -21.82
N TYR A 67 6.08 -13.28 -21.88
CA TYR A 67 5.11 -12.99 -22.94
C TYR A 67 5.65 -11.96 -23.96
N GLY A 68 6.91 -11.56 -23.84
CA GLY A 68 7.54 -10.59 -24.72
C GLY A 68 7.14 -9.14 -24.44
N LEU A 69 6.48 -8.84 -23.32
CA LEU A 69 6.18 -7.47 -22.91
C LEU A 69 7.39 -6.86 -22.17
N PRO A 70 7.69 -5.57 -22.34
CA PRO A 70 8.72 -4.89 -21.55
C PRO A 70 8.50 -5.08 -20.05
N LEU A 71 9.57 -5.39 -19.30
CA LEU A 71 9.48 -5.48 -17.84
C LEU A 71 9.17 -4.10 -17.23
N LEU A 72 8.44 -4.11 -16.12
CA LEU A 72 8.25 -2.90 -15.31
C LEU A 72 9.56 -2.56 -14.59
N ARG A 73 10.04 -1.33 -14.78
CA ARG A 73 11.13 -0.76 -14.00
C ARG A 73 10.58 0.23 -12.99
N MET A 74 11.14 0.19 -11.79
CA MET A 74 10.71 1.02 -10.67
C MET A 74 11.85 1.93 -10.22
N THR A 75 11.64 3.24 -10.36
CA THR A 75 12.48 4.27 -9.76
C THR A 75 11.75 4.79 -8.54
N PHE A 76 12.15 4.34 -7.36
CA PHE A 76 11.47 4.70 -6.12
C PHE A 76 12.44 4.75 -4.96
N ASN A 77 12.32 5.80 -4.14
CA ASN A 77 12.92 5.82 -2.81
C ASN A 77 12.04 6.58 -1.81
N TRP A 78 12.29 6.35 -0.52
CA TRP A 78 11.64 7.07 0.56
C TRP A 78 12.11 8.53 0.62
N GLY A 79 11.18 9.46 0.80
CA GLY A 79 11.50 10.85 1.08
C GLY A 79 11.84 11.10 2.55
N PRO A 80 12.40 12.27 2.89
CA PRO A 80 12.65 12.66 4.28
C PRO A 80 11.37 12.68 5.13
N HIS A 81 10.22 12.95 4.50
CA HIS A 81 8.92 12.94 5.17
C HIS A 81 8.56 11.52 5.64
N GLU A 82 8.65 10.51 4.77
CA GLU A 82 8.30 9.12 5.09
C GLU A 82 9.20 8.54 6.18
N LEU A 83 10.50 8.87 6.14
CA LEU A 83 11.45 8.46 7.18
C LEU A 83 11.08 9.04 8.54
N ARG A 84 10.78 10.35 8.62
CA ARG A 84 10.34 11.00 9.86
C ARG A 84 8.99 10.47 10.34
N GLN A 85 8.04 10.27 9.42
CA GLN A 85 6.73 9.69 9.72
C GLN A 85 6.88 8.29 10.31
N SER A 86 7.73 7.43 9.73
CA SER A 86 7.99 6.08 10.25
C SER A 86 8.60 6.12 11.65
N GLN A 87 9.57 6.99 11.92
CA GLN A 87 10.19 7.13 13.24
C GLN A 87 9.18 7.63 14.29
N TYR A 88 8.37 8.62 13.93
CA TYR A 88 7.33 9.16 14.80
C TYR A 88 6.30 8.08 15.17
N MET A 89 5.80 7.32 14.20
CA MET A 89 4.86 6.22 14.45
C MET A 89 5.49 5.11 15.29
N ALA A 90 6.75 4.74 15.04
CA ALA A 90 7.46 3.77 15.87
C ALA A 90 7.58 4.24 17.33
N GLY A 91 7.79 5.54 17.55
CA GLY A 91 7.77 6.16 18.87
C GLY A 91 6.42 5.99 19.59
N ILE A 92 5.30 6.18 18.88
CA ILE A 92 3.96 5.96 19.44
C ILE A 92 3.74 4.49 19.78
N LEU A 93 4.07 3.56 18.87
CA LEU A 93 3.92 2.12 19.09
C LEU A 93 4.77 1.65 20.29
N SER A 94 5.97 2.19 20.46
CA SER A 94 6.83 1.91 21.61
C SER A 94 6.18 2.35 22.92
N LYS A 95 5.61 3.56 22.97
CA LYS A 95 4.90 4.07 24.16
C LYS A 95 3.68 3.20 24.48
N LEU A 96 2.90 2.83 23.47
CA LEU A 96 1.76 1.92 23.62
C LEU A 96 2.20 0.57 24.20
N GLY A 97 3.26 -0.03 23.66
CA GLY A 97 3.80 -1.29 24.17
C GLY A 97 4.19 -1.20 25.65
N LYS A 98 4.89 -0.13 26.05
CA LYS A 98 5.26 0.11 27.46
C LYS A 98 4.03 0.23 28.37
N MET A 99 3.01 0.97 27.94
CA MET A 99 1.76 1.13 28.70
C MET A 99 1.02 -0.19 28.90
N LEU A 100 1.09 -1.09 27.92
CA LEU A 100 0.49 -2.42 27.99
C LEU A 100 1.35 -3.43 28.76
N GLY A 101 2.52 -3.04 29.27
CA GLY A 101 3.48 -3.97 29.89
C GLY A 101 4.05 -4.98 28.91
N ALA A 102 3.97 -4.71 27.60
CA ALA A 102 4.44 -5.62 26.57
C ALA A 102 5.97 -5.57 26.48
N SER A 103 6.60 -6.75 26.48
CA SER A 103 8.00 -6.88 26.09
C SER A 103 8.10 -6.91 24.56
N PRO A 104 8.80 -5.97 23.91
CA PRO A 104 8.84 -5.94 22.45
C PRO A 104 9.63 -7.14 21.92
N LEU A 105 8.97 -7.97 21.11
CA LEU A 105 9.62 -9.07 20.40
C LEU A 105 10.40 -8.58 19.17
N ALA A 106 9.85 -7.58 18.48
CA ALA A 106 10.50 -6.90 17.36
C ALA A 106 9.79 -5.56 17.09
N MET A 107 10.55 -4.52 16.76
CA MET A 107 10.01 -3.30 16.16
C MET A 107 10.73 -3.02 14.85
N SER A 108 9.97 -2.86 13.77
CA SER A 108 10.47 -2.45 12.47
C SER A 108 10.12 -0.99 12.21
N GLN A 109 11.05 -0.27 11.59
CA GLN A 109 10.85 1.08 11.08
C GLN A 109 11.61 1.21 9.76
N LEU A 110 11.19 2.13 8.91
CA LEU A 110 11.93 2.44 7.70
C LEU A 110 13.33 2.94 8.07
N LYS A 111 14.35 2.35 7.44
CA LYS A 111 15.76 2.70 7.62
C LYS A 111 16.40 2.83 6.25
N GLY A 112 16.76 4.06 5.88
CA GLY A 112 17.47 4.32 4.64
C GLY A 112 16.61 4.09 3.40
N ASN A 113 17.21 3.49 2.38
CA ASN A 113 16.62 3.39 1.05
C ASN A 113 15.56 2.29 0.94
N TYR A 114 14.65 2.45 -0.03
CA TYR A 114 13.71 1.41 -0.41
C TYR A 114 14.43 0.14 -0.89
N THR A 115 13.90 -1.02 -0.54
CA THR A 115 14.34 -2.32 -1.05
C THR A 115 13.16 -3.25 -1.25
N THR A 116 13.20 -4.04 -2.33
CA THR A 116 12.21 -5.08 -2.63
C THR A 116 12.44 -6.36 -1.82
N GLN A 117 13.59 -6.50 -1.16
CA GLN A 117 13.93 -7.69 -0.37
C GLN A 117 13.12 -7.80 0.92
N ILE A 118 12.58 -6.68 1.41
CA ILE A 118 11.75 -6.62 2.61
C ILE A 118 10.35 -6.24 2.17
N TYR A 119 9.37 -7.04 2.59
CA TYR A 119 7.97 -6.75 2.33
C TYR A 119 7.58 -5.39 2.96
N GLN A 120 6.93 -4.54 2.16
CA GLN A 120 6.44 -3.24 2.60
C GLN A 120 4.91 -3.25 2.72
N THR A 121 4.24 -3.29 1.57
CA THR A 121 2.79 -3.32 1.42
C THR A 121 2.46 -3.70 -0.03
N THR A 122 1.23 -4.13 -0.28
CA THR A 122 0.68 -4.33 -1.62
C THR A 122 -0.16 -3.13 -2.10
N HIS A 123 -0.19 -2.04 -1.35
CA HIS A 123 -0.98 -0.84 -1.65
C HIS A 123 -0.26 0.14 -2.60
N ASN A 124 -0.07 -0.27 -3.85
CA ASN A 124 0.47 0.62 -4.89
C ASN A 124 -0.61 1.63 -5.34
N THR A 125 -0.26 2.91 -5.35
CA THR A 125 -1.16 4.02 -5.71
C THR A 125 -0.44 4.98 -6.66
N GLY A 126 -1.19 5.65 -7.53
CA GLY A 126 -0.64 6.62 -8.48
C GLY A 126 -0.16 6.01 -9.81
N GLY A 127 0.53 6.80 -10.64
CA GLY A 127 1.04 6.40 -11.96
C GLY A 127 0.14 6.81 -13.13
N ALA A 128 -1.18 6.70 -12.99
CA ALA A 128 -2.16 7.24 -13.95
C ALA A 128 -3.21 8.03 -13.18
N ILE A 129 -2.75 9.13 -12.57
CA ILE A 129 -3.51 9.89 -11.56
C ILE A 129 -4.72 10.60 -12.19
N MET A 130 -5.80 10.70 -11.41
CA MET A 130 -6.93 11.55 -11.75
C MET A 130 -6.64 13.01 -11.43
N GLY A 131 -7.22 13.93 -12.17
CA GLY A 131 -7.11 15.36 -11.90
C GLY A 131 -8.16 16.19 -12.62
N ALA A 132 -7.98 17.51 -12.51
CA ALA A 132 -8.89 18.49 -13.11
C ALA A 132 -8.46 18.92 -14.52
N SER A 133 -7.24 18.58 -14.96
CA SER A 133 -6.70 19.03 -16.25
C SER A 133 -5.77 17.98 -16.89
N PRO A 134 -5.70 17.91 -18.23
CA PRO A 134 -4.80 17.00 -18.94
C PRO A 134 -3.31 17.34 -18.75
N GLU A 135 -2.97 18.59 -18.42
CA GLU A 135 -1.58 19.01 -18.21
C GLU A 135 -0.97 18.43 -16.92
N SER A 136 -1.81 17.97 -15.99
CA SER A 136 -1.39 17.54 -14.65
C SER A 136 -1.87 16.15 -14.28
N SER A 137 -2.66 15.48 -15.13
CA SER A 137 -3.27 14.18 -14.84
C SER A 137 -3.52 13.35 -16.09
N VAL A 138 -3.68 12.04 -15.93
CA VAL A 138 -3.90 11.10 -17.06
C VAL A 138 -5.38 10.86 -17.30
N VAL A 139 -6.19 10.91 -16.24
CA VAL A 139 -7.64 10.73 -16.31
C VAL A 139 -8.39 11.84 -15.60
N ASN A 140 -9.62 12.09 -16.02
CA ASN A 140 -10.50 13.06 -15.36
C ASN A 140 -11.20 12.46 -14.12
N ALA A 141 -12.09 13.24 -13.50
CA ALA A 141 -12.84 12.84 -12.30
C ALA A 141 -13.78 11.64 -12.47
N TYR A 142 -13.99 11.14 -13.70
CA TYR A 142 -14.72 9.91 -14.02
C TYR A 142 -13.80 8.76 -14.41
N LEU A 143 -12.49 8.91 -14.20
CA LEU A 143 -11.46 7.94 -14.59
C LEU A 143 -11.41 7.67 -16.11
N GLN A 144 -11.90 8.62 -16.90
CA GLN A 144 -11.82 8.61 -18.35
C GLN A 144 -10.51 9.28 -18.78
N SER A 145 -9.81 8.68 -19.74
CA SER A 145 -8.60 9.26 -20.33
C SER A 145 -8.92 10.62 -20.95
N TRP A 146 -7.99 11.57 -20.78
CA TRP A 146 -8.08 12.88 -21.46
C TRP A 146 -7.85 12.74 -22.96
N ASP A 147 -6.94 11.87 -23.38
CA ASP A 147 -6.53 11.71 -24.79
C ASP A 147 -7.46 10.77 -25.57
N VAL A 148 -8.06 9.79 -24.91
CA VAL A 148 -8.84 8.72 -25.55
C VAL A 148 -10.24 8.65 -24.92
N PRO A 149 -11.26 9.32 -25.50
CA PRO A 149 -12.57 9.48 -24.88
C PRO A 149 -13.35 8.18 -24.62
N ASN A 150 -12.97 7.06 -25.25
CA ASN A 150 -13.59 5.74 -25.01
C ASN A 150 -12.76 4.83 -24.08
N LEU A 151 -11.70 5.34 -23.45
CA LEU A 151 -10.87 4.61 -22.52
C LEU A 151 -11.12 5.06 -21.08
N PHE A 152 -11.31 4.09 -20.18
CA PHE A 152 -11.48 4.30 -18.74
C PHE A 152 -10.45 3.47 -17.97
N VAL A 153 -9.74 4.09 -17.02
CA VAL A 153 -8.65 3.46 -16.26
C VAL A 153 -8.99 3.46 -14.78
N ILE A 154 -9.48 2.34 -14.29
CA ILE A 154 -10.07 2.22 -12.95
C ILE A 154 -9.12 1.48 -12.01
N GLY A 155 -8.74 2.12 -10.92
CA GLY A 155 -7.88 1.52 -9.90
C GLY A 155 -7.26 2.55 -8.95
N ALA A 156 -6.41 2.06 -8.06
CA ALA A 156 -5.64 2.92 -7.15
C ALA A 156 -4.58 3.77 -7.90
N ASN A 157 -4.35 3.48 -9.19
CA ASN A 157 -3.54 4.31 -10.08
C ASN A 157 -4.03 5.76 -10.14
N ALA A 158 -5.34 5.95 -9.98
CA ALA A 158 -6.02 7.22 -10.10
C ALA A 158 -5.73 8.16 -8.92
N PHE A 159 -5.07 7.70 -7.86
CA PHE A 159 -4.93 8.51 -6.65
C PHE A 159 -3.77 9.50 -6.83
N PRO A 160 -4.02 10.82 -6.84
CA PRO A 160 -2.94 11.81 -6.92
C PRO A 160 -2.10 11.84 -5.65
N GLN A 161 -2.63 11.34 -4.53
CA GLN A 161 -1.96 11.26 -3.24
C GLN A 161 -2.33 9.97 -2.51
N ASN A 162 -1.37 9.41 -1.78
CA ASN A 162 -1.63 8.29 -0.88
C ASN A 162 -2.16 8.79 0.47
N ALA A 163 -3.33 8.31 0.88
CA ALA A 163 -3.98 8.72 2.13
C ALA A 163 -3.38 8.07 3.39
N GLY A 164 -2.48 7.10 3.25
CA GLY A 164 -1.89 6.33 4.35
C GLY A 164 -2.78 5.23 4.90
N TYR A 165 -3.83 4.84 4.15
CA TYR A 165 -4.76 3.76 4.49
C TYR A 165 -5.06 2.87 3.29
N ASN A 166 -5.72 1.74 3.52
CA ASN A 166 -6.06 0.74 2.51
C ASN A 166 -6.88 1.36 1.35
N PRO A 167 -6.43 1.26 0.09
CA PRO A 167 -7.03 1.99 -1.03
C PRO A 167 -8.34 1.38 -1.55
N THR A 168 -8.59 0.09 -1.29
CA THR A 168 -9.62 -0.71 -1.98
C THR A 168 -11.03 -0.15 -1.84
N GLY A 169 -11.39 0.39 -0.66
CA GLY A 169 -12.70 1.03 -0.47
C GLY A 169 -12.91 2.22 -1.40
N THR A 170 -11.90 3.10 -1.49
CA THR A 170 -11.92 4.25 -2.40
C THR A 170 -11.89 3.82 -3.87
N VAL A 171 -11.15 2.76 -4.22
CA VAL A 171 -11.20 2.19 -5.57
C VAL A 171 -12.62 1.75 -5.93
N GLY A 172 -13.31 1.04 -5.04
CA GLY A 172 -14.70 0.62 -5.26
C GLY A 172 -15.66 1.80 -5.43
N ALA A 173 -15.50 2.86 -4.61
CA ALA A 173 -16.31 4.07 -4.72
C ALA A 173 -16.10 4.79 -6.08
N LEU A 174 -14.85 4.92 -6.55
CA LEU A 174 -14.56 5.51 -7.85
C LEU A 174 -15.06 4.64 -9.00
N ALA A 175 -14.87 3.31 -8.92
CA ALA A 175 -15.38 2.37 -9.91
C ALA A 175 -16.91 2.49 -10.07
N TYR A 176 -17.64 2.57 -8.95
CA TYR A 176 -19.08 2.77 -8.97
C TYR A 176 -19.48 4.11 -9.59
N ARG A 177 -18.79 5.20 -9.22
CA ARG A 177 -19.01 6.54 -9.80
C ARG A 177 -18.77 6.54 -11.32
N THR A 178 -17.68 5.94 -11.78
CA THR A 178 -17.35 5.80 -13.21
C THR A 178 -18.41 4.98 -13.93
N ALA A 179 -18.78 3.80 -13.43
CA ALA A 179 -19.80 2.95 -14.03
C ALA A 179 -21.16 3.68 -14.15
N ASN A 180 -21.58 4.40 -13.10
CA ASN A 180 -22.81 5.19 -13.14
C ASN A 180 -22.74 6.30 -14.21
N ALA A 181 -21.60 6.99 -14.36
CA ALA A 181 -21.42 8.00 -15.40
C ALA A 181 -21.40 7.39 -16.81
N VAL A 182 -20.77 6.22 -16.98
CA VAL A 182 -20.75 5.49 -18.24
C VAL A 182 -22.16 5.13 -18.68
N LEU A 183 -22.93 4.47 -17.80
CA LEU A 183 -24.29 4.01 -18.10
C LEU A 183 -25.27 5.17 -18.33
N LYS A 184 -25.21 6.21 -17.50
CA LYS A 184 -26.22 7.29 -17.55
C LYS A 184 -25.89 8.39 -18.55
N ARG A 185 -24.62 8.58 -18.89
CA ARG A 185 -24.16 9.72 -19.72
C ARG A 185 -23.39 9.27 -20.94
N TYR A 186 -22.29 8.52 -20.77
CA TYR A 186 -21.39 8.17 -21.88
C TYR A 186 -22.06 7.33 -22.96
N VAL A 187 -22.75 6.23 -22.58
CA VAL A 187 -23.40 5.33 -23.56
C VAL A 187 -24.47 6.06 -24.37
N LYS A 188 -25.18 7.02 -23.76
CA LYS A 188 -26.20 7.82 -24.45
C LYS A 188 -25.60 8.85 -25.40
N ARG A 189 -24.41 9.37 -25.08
CA ARG A 189 -23.70 10.37 -25.88
C ARG A 189 -22.18 10.19 -25.68
N PRO A 190 -21.55 9.34 -26.50
CA PRO A 190 -20.11 9.08 -26.40
C PRO A 190 -19.29 10.37 -26.59
N GLY A 191 -18.22 10.50 -25.83
CA GLY A 191 -17.33 11.66 -25.84
C GLY A 191 -16.79 11.99 -24.45
N PRO A 192 -16.07 13.10 -24.30
CA PRO A 192 -15.59 13.57 -22.99
C PRO A 192 -16.74 13.75 -21.99
N LEU A 193 -16.56 13.22 -20.78
CA LEU A 193 -17.53 13.35 -19.68
C LEU A 193 -17.36 14.64 -18.86
N VAL A 194 -16.25 15.33 -19.10
CA VAL A 194 -15.92 16.67 -18.60
C VAL A 194 -15.69 17.57 -19.80
N GLY A 195 -16.02 18.85 -19.64
CA GLY A 195 -15.81 19.89 -20.65
C GLY A 195 -14.54 20.68 -20.40
#